data_AF-A0AAU3MA53-F1
#
_entry.id   AF-A0AAU3MA53-F1
#
_cell.length_a   1.000
_cell.length_b   1.000
_cell.length_c   1.000
_cell.angle_alpha   90.00
_cell.angle_beta   90.00
_cell.angle_gamma   90.00
#
_symmetry.space_group_name_H-M   'P 1'
#
loop_
_entity.id
_entity.type
_entity.pdbx_description
1 polymer ?
#
loop_
_entity_poly.entity_id
_entity_poly.type
_entity_poly.pdbx_seq_one_letter_code
_entity_poly.pdbx_strand_id
1 'polypeptide(L)' 'MDARTESPWLTVSEVARFYRVSTRTITRWVATGEIRSTRIGPGRLVRIHRSELTDQQHDLSAAS' A
#
# COMPACT_ATOMS: atom_id res chain seq x y z
N MET A 1 7.70 -4.89 -23.06
CA MET A 1 6.90 -4.35 -21.95
C MET A 1 7.42 -2.95 -21.67
N ASP A 2 6.65 -1.93 -22.04
CA ASP A 2 7.06 -0.52 -21.99
C ASP A 2 7.27 -0.04 -20.54
N ALA A 3 8.54 0.08 -20.16
CA ALA A 3 9.00 0.58 -18.86
C ALA A 3 8.85 2.12 -18.72
N ARG A 4 7.86 2.74 -19.37
CA ARG A 4 7.70 4.20 -19.39
C ARG A 4 6.33 4.56 -18.84
N THR A 5 6.33 4.95 -17.56
CA THR A 5 5.19 5.51 -16.79
C THR A 5 4.40 4.50 -15.97
N GLU A 6 5.06 3.64 -15.20
CA GLU A 6 4.41 3.13 -13.98
C GLU A 6 4.13 4.33 -13.09
N SER A 7 2.85 4.71 -12.96
CA SER A 7 2.42 5.77 -12.05
C SER A 7 3.00 5.48 -10.66
N PRO A 8 3.64 6.46 -9.99
CA PRO A 8 4.16 6.24 -8.64
C PRO A 8 3.03 6.03 -7.62
N TRP A 9 1.77 6.22 -8.02
CA TRP A 9 0.59 6.01 -7.21
C TRP A 9 -0.01 4.64 -7.44
N LEU A 10 0.00 3.82 -6.40
CA LEU A 10 -0.52 2.47 -6.37
C LEU A 10 -1.91 2.44 -5.77
N THR A 11 -2.72 1.51 -6.25
CA THR A 11 -4.01 1.12 -5.66
C THR A 11 -3.80 0.19 -4.47
N VAL A 12 -4.82 0.08 -3.62
CA VAL A 12 -4.87 -0.88 -2.51
C VAL A 12 -4.58 -2.32 -2.99
N SER A 13 -5.07 -2.70 -4.16
CA SER A 13 -4.88 -4.04 -4.73
C SER A 13 -3.44 -4.30 -5.17
N GLU A 14 -2.77 -3.30 -5.75
CA GLU A 14 -1.35 -3.42 -6.13
C GLU A 14 -0.45 -3.52 -4.91
N VAL A 15 -0.71 -2.70 -3.88
CA VAL A 15 0.01 -2.77 -2.61
C VAL A 15 -0.24 -4.10 -1.89
N ALA A 16 -1.48 -4.61 -1.91
CA ALA A 16 -1.82 -5.91 -1.35
C ALA A 16 -1.05 -7.05 -2.04
N ARG A 17 -0.91 -6.98 -3.38
CA ARG A 17 -0.12 -7.94 -4.16
C ARG A 17 1.37 -7.86 -3.82
N PHE A 18 1.91 -6.66 -3.65
CA PHE A 18 3.30 -6.45 -3.27
C PHE A 18 3.62 -7.10 -1.91
N TYR A 19 2.80 -6.81 -0.89
CA TYR A 19 2.97 -7.37 0.45
C TYR A 19 2.43 -8.80 0.63
N ARG A 20 1.79 -9.37 -0.40
CA ARG A 20 1.11 -10.69 -0.34
C ARG A 20 0.08 -10.81 0.78
N VAL A 21 -0.65 -9.72 1.05
CA VAL A 21 -1.72 -9.67 2.06
C VAL A 21 -3.07 -9.40 1.42
N SER A 22 -4.14 -9.47 2.21
CA SER A 22 -5.47 -9.07 1.75
C SER A 22 -5.60 -7.55 1.58
N THR A 23 -6.48 -7.11 0.68
CA THR A 23 -6.84 -5.68 0.54
C THR A 23 -7.44 -5.10 1.83
N ARG A 24 -8.07 -5.95 2.67
CA ARG A 24 -8.57 -5.60 4.00
C ARG A 24 -7.44 -5.18 4.94
N THR A 25 -6.31 -5.88 4.89
CA THR A 25 -5.11 -5.57 5.66
C THR A 25 -4.56 -4.19 5.26
N ILE A 26 -4.40 -3.94 3.96
CA ILE A 26 -3.93 -2.63 3.48
C ILE A 26 -4.91 -1.50 3.85
N THR A 27 -6.22 -1.74 3.72
CA THR A 27 -7.24 -0.75 4.14
C THR A 27 -7.16 -0.45 5.64
N ARG A 28 -6.86 -1.47 6.46
CA ARG A 28 -6.63 -1.29 7.90
C ARG A 28 -5.39 -0.43 8.15
N TRP A 29 -4.26 -0.73 7.50
CA TRP A 29 -3.03 0.06 7.63
C TRP A 29 -3.22 1.53 7.23
N VAL A 30 -4.00 1.77 6.16
CA VAL A 30 -4.38 3.13 5.75
C VAL A 30 -5.25 3.82 6.81
N ALA A 31 -6.17 3.07 7.44
CA ALA A 31 -7.04 3.61 8.48
C ALA A 31 -6.30 3.89 9.80
N THR A 32 -5.29 3.08 10.14
CA THR A 32 -4.46 3.26 11.34
C THR A 32 -3.29 4.22 11.14
N GLY A 33 -2.98 4.59 9.88
CA GLY A 33 -1.87 5.48 9.55
C GLY A 33 -0.51 4.78 9.42
N GLU A 34 -0.49 3.45 9.41
CA GLU A 34 0.71 2.62 9.23
C GLU A 34 1.34 2.81 7.85
N ILE A 35 0.51 3.09 6.83
CA ILE A 35 0.96 3.40 5.48
C ILE A 35 0.40 4.75 5.05
N ARG A 36 1.25 5.64 4.55
CA ARG A 36 0.77 6.94 4.08
C ARG A 36 -0.02 6.75 2.79
N SER A 37 -1.15 7.43 2.72
CA SER A 37 -2.01 7.38 1.55
C SER A 37 -2.69 8.71 1.30
N THR A 38 -3.01 8.94 0.03
CA THR A 38 -3.81 10.07 -0.43
C THR A 38 -5.15 9.57 -0.91
N ARG A 39 -6.22 10.29 -0.55
CA ARG A 39 -7.57 10.04 -1.09
C ARG A 39 -7.83 10.99 -2.23
N ILE A 40 -8.23 10.47 -3.39
CA ILE A 40 -8.51 11.26 -4.59
C ILE A 40 -9.96 11.11 -5.06
N GLY A 41 -10.53 12.23 -5.52
CA GLY A 41 -11.84 12.29 -6.16
C GLY A 41 -13.05 12.16 -5.23
N PRO A 42 -14.27 12.32 -5.78
CA PRO A 42 -15.52 12.30 -5.02
C PRO A 42 -15.80 10.95 -4.36
N GLY A 43 -15.20 9.87 -4.86
CA GLY A 43 -15.30 8.50 -4.32
C GLY A 43 -14.25 8.12 -3.28
N ARG A 44 -13.40 9.06 -2.81
CA ARG A 44 -12.34 8.81 -1.81
C ARG A 44 -11.42 7.63 -2.17
N LEU A 45 -11.04 7.52 -3.44
CA LEU A 45 -10.17 6.45 -3.89
C LEU A 45 -8.81 6.56 -3.21
N VAL A 46 -8.40 5.51 -2.50
CA VAL A 46 -7.10 5.45 -1.81
C VAL A 46 -6.00 5.21 -2.84
N ARG A 47 -4.94 6.02 -2.76
CA ARG A 47 -3.70 5.87 -3.50
C ARG A 47 -2.52 5.90 -2.54
N ILE A 48 -1.59 4.98 -2.72
CA ILE A 48 -0.42 4.80 -1.89
C ILE A 48 0.79 5.08 -2.77
N HIS A 49 1.68 5.96 -2.33
CA HIS A 49 2.86 6.27 -3.11
C HIS A 49 3.85 5.10 -3.06
N ARG A 50 4.53 4.79 -4.17
CA ARG A 50 5.45 3.65 -4.28
C ARG A 50 6.61 3.73 -3.28
N SER A 51 7.01 4.92 -2.84
CA SER A 51 8.03 5.10 -1.80
C SER A 51 7.62 4.56 -0.43
N GLU A 52 6.31 4.42 -0.18
CA GLU A 52 5.79 3.82 1.05
C GLU A 52 5.93 2.30 1.04
N LEU A 53 6.24 1.69 -0.11
CA LEU A 53 6.59 0.29 -0.19
C LEU A 53 8.00 0.07 0.35
N THR A 54 8.09 -0.04 1.67
CA THR A 54 9.29 -0.55 2.33
C THR A 54 9.23 -2.07 2.36
N ASP A 55 10.39 -2.71 2.16
CA ASP A 55 10.58 -4.14 2.43
C ASP A 55 10.50 -4.35 3.95
N GLN A 56 9.29 -4.34 4.50
CA GLN A 56 9.03 -4.68 5.89
C GLN A 56 8.94 -6.20 5.98
N GLN A 57 10.02 -6.90 5.61
CA GLN A 57 10.23 -8.29 6.02
C GLN A 57 10.94 -8.38 7.38
N HIS A 58 11.09 -7.25 8.08
CA HIS A 58 11.82 -7.17 9.34
C HIS A 58 10.88 -6.71 10.47
N ASP A 59 10.11 -7.66 11.00
CA ASP A 59 9.77 -7.83 12.42
C ASP A 59 8.34 -8.37 12.65
N LEU A 60 8.16 -9.67 12.36
CA LEU A 60 7.07 -10.47 12.94
C LEU A 60 7.61 -11.37 14.08
N SER A 61 8.73 -10.99 14.72
CA SER A 61 9.38 -11.81 15.74
C SER A 61 9.12 -11.38 17.19
N ALA A 62 8.45 -10.26 17.42
CA ALA A 62 8.13 -9.80 18.79
C ALA A 62 6.65 -10.02 19.16
N ALA A 63 6.20 -11.28 19.14
CA ALA A 63 5.03 -11.71 19.91
C ALA A 63 5.14 -13.22 20.20
N SER A 64 5.88 -13.57 21.25
CA SER A 64 5.81 -14.85 21.95
C SER A 64 5.87 -14.58 23.44
#